data_AF-A0A644ZYC7-F1
#
_entry.id   AF-A0A644ZYC7-F1
#
_cell.length_a   1.000
_cell.length_b   1.000
_cell.length_c   1.000
_cell.angle_alpha   90.00
_cell.angle_beta   90.00
_cell.angle_gamma   90.00
#
_symmetry.space_group_name_H-M   'P 1'
#
loop_
_entity.id
_entity.type
_entity.pdbx_description
1 polymer ?
#
loop_
_entity_poly.entity_id
_entity_poly.type
_entity_poly.pdbx_seq_one_letter_code
_entity_poly.pdbx_strand_id
1 'polypeptide(L)'
;MLALWVHTTGTLAKLFSEAVEAIDPHPVEGIRSTGASPLHEIVYGVIPQVMTLWISYTLYRFEANVRSASVVGMVGAGGIGVVLWEIIRGFQYAETAAVMIIIIVTVSVIDMISARIRKFTL
;
A
#
# COMPACT_ATOMS: atom_id res chain seq x y z
N MET A 1 -12.88 8.51 -7.13
CA MET A 1 -12.21 7.21 -6.97
C MET A 1 -11.28 6.87 -8.15
N LEU A 2 -11.74 6.92 -9.41
CA LEU A 2 -10.89 6.65 -10.60
C LEU A 2 -9.66 7.57 -10.73
N ALA A 3 -9.79 8.87 -10.48
CA ALA A 3 -8.65 9.80 -10.55
C ALA A 3 -7.53 9.48 -9.55
N LEU A 4 -7.89 9.09 -8.32
CA LEU A 4 -6.93 8.63 -7.30
C LEU A 4 -6.30 7.30 -7.71
N TRP A 5 -7.10 6.39 -8.28
CA TRP A 5 -6.62 5.10 -8.78
C TRP A 5 -5.60 5.26 -9.91
N VAL A 6 -5.88 6.09 -10.92
CA VAL A 6 -4.97 6.32 -12.06
C VAL A 6 -3.69 7.02 -11.60
N HIS A 7 -3.81 8.06 -10.77
CA HIS A 7 -2.64 8.79 -10.26
C HIS A 7 -1.73 7.88 -9.44
N THR A 8 -2.33 7.12 -8.52
CA THR A 8 -1.57 6.19 -7.69
C THR A 8 -0.95 5.11 -8.61
N THR A 9 -1.68 4.40 -9.45
CA THR A 9 -1.09 3.36 -10.32
C THR A 9 0.09 3.86 -11.17
N GLY A 10 0.01 5.07 -11.74
CA GLY A 10 1.12 5.67 -12.49
C GLY A 10 2.39 5.87 -11.66
N THR A 11 2.27 6.40 -10.44
CA THR A 11 3.41 6.53 -9.52
C THR A 11 3.96 5.16 -9.08
N LEU A 12 3.12 4.14 -8.96
CA LEU A 12 3.56 2.79 -8.56
C LEU A 12 4.43 2.19 -9.66
N ALA A 13 3.97 2.30 -10.90
CA ALA A 13 4.67 1.77 -12.06
C ALA A 13 6.07 2.38 -12.20
N LYS A 14 6.19 3.70 -11.99
CA LYS A 14 7.49 4.37 -11.97
C LYS A 14 8.40 3.86 -10.86
N LEU A 15 7.89 3.82 -9.61
CA LEU A 15 8.66 3.32 -8.46
C LEU A 15 9.08 1.86 -8.62
N PHE A 16 8.24 1.05 -9.27
CA PHE A 16 8.56 -0.35 -9.55
C PHE A 16 9.63 -0.48 -10.63
N SER A 17 9.61 0.38 -11.66
CA SER A 17 10.68 0.45 -12.67
C SER A 17 12.01 0.86 -12.06
N GLU A 18 12.03 1.92 -11.25
CA GLU A 18 13.22 2.39 -10.54
C GLU A 18 13.79 1.30 -9.61
N ALA A 19 12.92 0.53 -8.96
CA ALA A 19 13.34 -0.61 -8.14
C ALA A 19 14.06 -1.70 -8.95
N VAL A 20 13.57 -1.98 -10.17
CA VAL A 20 14.15 -2.97 -11.08
C VAL A 20 15.47 -2.46 -11.68
N GLU A 21 15.56 -1.16 -11.99
CA GLU A 21 16.80 -0.55 -12.49
C GLU A 21 17.91 -0.48 -11.44
N ALA A 22 17.55 -0.45 -10.15
CA ALA A 22 18.49 -0.37 -9.03
C ALA A 22 19.03 -1.74 -8.53
N ILE A 23 18.62 -2.86 -9.14
CA ILE A 23 19.09 -4.19 -8.71
C ILE A 23 20.59 -4.37 -8.98
N ASP A 24 21.24 -5.19 -8.15
CA ASP A 24 22.60 -5.62 -8.44
C ASP A 24 22.57 -6.64 -9.59
N PRO A 25 23.34 -6.46 -10.67
CA PRO A 25 23.45 -7.44 -11.75
C PRO A 25 24.20 -8.72 -11.35
N HIS A 26 25.07 -8.70 -10.33
CA HIS A 26 25.92 -9.85 -9.99
C HIS A 26 25.13 -11.14 -9.63
N PRO A 27 24.04 -11.10 -8.84
CA PRO A 27 23.20 -12.27 -8.59
C PRO A 27 22.57 -12.85 -9.88
N VAL A 28 22.19 -11.98 -10.81
CA VAL A 28 21.58 -12.38 -12.09
C VAL A 28 22.62 -13.04 -12.99
N GLU A 29 23.83 -12.46 -13.08
CA GLU A 29 24.95 -13.02 -13.83
C GLU A 29 25.44 -14.35 -13.24
N GLY A 30 25.42 -14.49 -11.91
CA GLY A 30 25.72 -15.74 -11.22
C GLY A 30 24.77 -16.87 -11.63
N ILE A 31 23.47 -16.61 -11.69
CA ILE A 31 22.47 -17.59 -12.16
C ILE A 31 22.63 -17.88 -13.65
N ARG A 32 22.94 -16.87 -14.47
CA ARG A 32 23.23 -17.07 -15.89
C ARG A 32 24.44 -17.99 -16.11
N SER A 33 25.48 -17.85 -15.28
CA SER A 33 26.72 -18.62 -15.40
C SER A 33 26.52 -20.12 -15.16
N THR A 34 25.43 -20.53 -14.49
CA THR A 34 25.09 -21.95 -14.28
C THR A 34 24.34 -22.56 -15.47
N GLY A 35 24.13 -21.82 -16.56
CA GLY A 35 23.35 -22.26 -17.71
C GLY A 35 21.82 -22.21 -17.50
N ALA A 36 21.36 -21.43 -16.53
CA ALA A 36 19.94 -21.30 -16.22
C ALA A 36 19.18 -20.56 -17.34
N SER A 37 17.88 -20.89 -17.52
CA SER A 37 17.06 -20.21 -18.52
C SER A 37 16.72 -18.76 -18.09
N PRO A 38 16.36 -17.85 -19.02
CA PRO A 38 16.00 -16.47 -18.70
C PRO A 38 14.86 -16.33 -17.68
N LEU A 39 13.97 -17.32 -17.58
CA LEU A 39 12.93 -17.36 -16.54
C LEU A 39 13.52 -17.54 -15.14
N HIS A 40 14.56 -18.36 -15.00
CA HIS A 40 15.24 -18.54 -13.72
C HIS A 40 16.00 -17.28 -13.30
N GLU A 41 16.62 -16.57 -14.25
CA GLU A 41 17.25 -15.27 -13.99
C GLU A 41 16.25 -14.26 -13.42
N ILE A 42 15.03 -14.20 -13.97
CA ILE A 42 13.99 -13.29 -13.48
C ILE A 42 13.48 -13.73 -12.11
N VAL A 43 13.11 -15.00 -11.95
CA VAL A 43 12.46 -15.49 -10.73
C VAL A 43 13.39 -15.55 -9.53
N TYR A 44 14.67 -15.89 -9.74
CA TYR A 44 15.64 -16.09 -8.66
C TYR A 44 16.70 -14.98 -8.59
N GLY A 45 16.92 -14.24 -9.67
CA GLY A 45 17.86 -13.12 -9.69
C GLY A 45 17.19 -11.78 -9.46
N VAL A 46 16.11 -11.46 -10.17
CA VAL A 46 15.49 -10.12 -10.17
C VAL A 46 14.38 -9.99 -9.14
N ILE A 47 13.39 -10.89 -9.18
CA ILE A 47 12.18 -10.83 -8.35
C ILE A 47 12.50 -10.73 -6.85
N PRO A 48 13.42 -11.54 -6.27
CA PRO A 48 13.70 -11.47 -4.84
C PRO A 48 14.27 -10.12 -4.40
N GLN A 49 15.05 -9.46 -5.26
CA GLN A 49 15.66 -8.15 -4.96
C GLN A 49 14.60 -7.03 -4.93
N VAL A 50 13.64 -7.05 -5.86
CA VAL A 50 12.64 -5.98 -5.98
C VAL A 50 11.38 -6.21 -5.13
N MET A 51 11.08 -7.46 -4.78
CA MET A 51 9.85 -7.84 -4.10
C MET A 51 9.69 -7.11 -2.76
N THR A 52 10.77 -6.98 -1.98
CA THR A 52 10.74 -6.27 -0.69
C THR A 52 10.36 -4.80 -0.85
N LEU A 53 10.90 -4.14 -1.87
CA LEU A 53 10.61 -2.73 -2.15
C LEU A 53 9.19 -2.56 -2.70
N TRP A 54 8.76 -3.43 -3.60
CA TRP A 54 7.41 -3.42 -4.17
C TRP A 54 6.32 -3.63 -3.11
N ILE A 55 6.52 -4.58 -2.19
CA ILE A 55 5.62 -4.82 -1.05
C ILE A 55 5.57 -3.58 -0.16
N SER A 56 6.73 -2.98 0.14
CA SER A 56 6.81 -1.78 0.98
C SER A 56 6.05 -0.61 0.39
N TYR A 57 6.24 -0.32 -0.91
CA TYR A 57 5.51 0.75 -1.59
C TYR A 57 4.02 0.50 -1.70
N THR A 58 3.62 -0.74 -1.96
CA THR A 58 2.21 -1.12 -2.06
C THR A 58 1.51 -0.96 -0.71
N LEU A 59 2.10 -1.46 0.38
CA LEU A 59 1.57 -1.33 1.73
C LEU A 59 1.46 0.13 2.17
N TYR A 60 2.52 0.92 1.97
CA TYR A 60 2.52 2.34 2.30
C TYR A 60 1.37 3.08 1.61
N ARG A 61 1.16 2.81 0.32
CA ARG A 61 0.08 3.44 -0.42
C ARG A 61 -1.30 2.92 -0.09
N PHE A 62 -1.42 1.65 0.23
CA PHE A 62 -2.67 1.10 0.73
C PHE A 62 -3.08 1.81 2.02
N GLU A 63 -2.16 1.96 2.96
CA GLU A 63 -2.39 2.68 4.22
C GLU A 63 -2.78 4.15 3.98
N ALA A 64 -2.02 4.85 3.11
CA ALA A 64 -2.32 6.23 2.74
C ALA A 64 -3.71 6.38 2.10
N ASN A 65 -4.08 5.47 1.20
CA ASN A 65 -5.39 5.47 0.55
C ASN A 65 -6.53 5.21 1.54
N VAL A 66 -6.37 4.30 2.51
CA VAL A 66 -7.36 4.04 3.57
C VAL A 66 -7.59 5.28 4.44
N ARG A 67 -6.50 5.97 4.81
CA ARG A 67 -6.55 7.21 5.58
C ARG A 67 -7.24 8.32 4.78
N SER A 68 -6.83 8.53 3.53
CA SER A 68 -7.43 9.53 2.64
C SER A 68 -8.90 9.23 2.34
N ALA A 69 -9.32 7.97 2.17
CA ALA A 69 -10.72 7.62 1.95
C ALA A 69 -11.61 7.98 3.14
N SER A 70 -11.10 7.83 4.37
CA SER A 70 -11.83 8.22 5.59
C SER A 70 -12.03 9.74 5.68
N VAL A 71 -11.00 10.52 5.33
CA VAL A 71 -11.06 11.99 5.33
C VAL A 71 -11.91 12.53 4.17
N VAL A 72 -11.72 11.99 2.97
CA VAL A 72 -12.43 12.42 1.75
C VAL A 72 -13.89 11.95 1.76
N GLY A 73 -14.22 10.88 2.48
CA GLY A 73 -15.59 10.45 2.71
C GLY A 73 -16.44 11.49 3.46
N MET A 74 -15.86 12.26 4.38
CA MET A 74 -16.57 13.34 5.11
C MET A 74 -17.04 14.48 4.19
N VAL A 75 -16.33 14.75 3.09
CA VAL A 75 -16.70 15.80 2.13
C VAL A 75 -17.63 15.30 1.01
N GLY A 76 -18.23 14.12 1.17
CA GLY A 76 -19.28 13.61 0.28
C GLY A 76 -18.81 12.65 -0.82
N ALA A 77 -17.58 12.14 -0.76
CA ALA A 77 -17.05 11.21 -1.76
C ALA A 77 -17.53 9.75 -1.61
N GLY A 78 -18.37 9.44 -0.62
CA GLY A 78 -18.87 8.09 -0.30
C GLY A 78 -18.11 7.36 0.82
N GLY A 79 -18.67 6.26 1.33
CA GLY A 79 -18.03 5.38 2.32
C GLY A 79 -18.27 5.76 3.79
N ILE A 80 -17.44 5.24 4.71
CA ILE A 80 -17.58 5.43 6.17
C ILE A 80 -17.56 6.93 6.57
N GLY A 81 -16.84 7.77 5.83
CA GLY A 81 -16.80 9.21 6.11
C GLY A 81 -18.14 9.92 5.89
N VAL A 82 -19.02 9.40 5.03
CA VAL A 82 -20.38 9.96 4.84
C VAL A 82 -21.23 9.69 6.07
N VAL A 83 -21.16 8.48 6.64
CA VAL A 83 -21.86 8.11 7.88
C VAL A 83 -21.37 8.99 9.03
N LEU A 84 -20.06 9.19 9.15
CA LEU A 84 -19.46 10.07 10.16
C LEU A 84 -19.95 11.53 10.00
N TRP A 85 -20.06 12.02 8.77
CA TRP A 85 -20.55 13.37 8.50
C TRP A 85 -22.03 13.55 8.85
N GLU A 86 -22.84 12.53 8.61
CA GLU A 86 -24.27 12.53 8.90
C GLU A 86 -24.56 12.56 10.40
N ILE A 87 -23.92 11.70 11.20
CA ILE A 87 -24.07 11.67 12.66
C ILE A 87 -23.50 12.92 13.35
N ILE A 88 -22.43 13.53 12.80
CA ILE A 88 -21.92 14.83 13.28
C ILE A 88 -22.96 15.93 13.03
N ARG A 89 -23.56 15.99 11.82
CA ARG A 89 -24.61 16.96 11.49
C ARG A 89 -25.90 16.74 12.27
N GLY A 90 -26.19 15.49 12.65
CA GLY A 90 -27.30 15.10 13.51
C GLY A 90 -27.12 15.45 14.99
N PHE A 91 -25.99 16.07 15.38
CA PHE A 91 -25.62 16.34 16.78
C PHE A 91 -25.59 15.06 17.65
N GLN A 92 -25.39 13.89 17.03
CA GLN A 92 -25.31 12.59 17.69
C GLN A 92 -23.87 12.35 18.18
N TYR A 93 -23.46 13.07 19.22
CA TYR A 93 -22.08 13.04 19.72
C TYR A 93 -21.65 11.66 20.25
N ALA A 94 -22.57 10.90 20.85
CA ALA A 94 -22.29 9.54 21.32
C ALA A 94 -21.95 8.59 20.16
N GLU A 95 -22.73 8.67 19.07
CA GLU A 95 -22.55 7.86 17.88
C GLU A 95 -21.30 8.28 17.10
N THR A 96 -21.04 9.59 17.04
CA THR A 96 -19.80 10.16 16.50
C THR A 96 -18.57 9.59 17.21
N ALA A 97 -18.57 9.59 18.55
CA ALA A 97 -17.46 9.07 19.34
C ALA A 97 -17.24 7.57 19.10
N ALA A 98 -18.31 6.77 18.99
CA ALA A 98 -18.23 5.35 18.70
C ALA A 98 -17.59 5.08 17.32
N VAL A 99 -18.04 5.77 16.28
CA VAL A 99 -17.48 5.62 14.92
C VAL A 99 -16.03 6.10 14.86
N MET A 100 -15.68 7.18 15.56
CA MET A 100 -14.29 7.64 15.69
C MET A 100 -13.38 6.55 16.27
N ILE A 101 -13.81 5.89 17.35
CA ILE A 101 -13.05 4.80 17.97
C ILE A 101 -12.86 3.66 16.98
N ILE A 102 -13.90 3.27 16.24
CA ILE A 102 -13.82 2.20 15.23
C ILE A 102 -12.80 2.56 14.15
N ILE A 103 -12.80 3.80 13.65
CA ILE A 103 -11.83 4.26 12.65
C ILE A 103 -10.40 4.19 13.22
N ILE A 104 -10.18 4.70 14.43
CA ILE A 104 -8.86 4.66 15.09
C ILE A 104 -8.38 3.22 15.21
N VAL A 105 -9.20 2.32 15.75
CA VAL A 105 -8.85 0.90 15.92
C VAL A 105 -8.53 0.25 14.57
N THR A 106 -9.36 0.49 13.56
CA THR A 106 -9.17 -0.09 12.22
C THR A 106 -7.86 0.39 11.59
N VAL A 107 -7.61 1.69 11.62
CA VAL A 107 -6.36 2.28 11.07
C VAL A 107 -5.15 1.77 11.84
N SER A 108 -5.21 1.71 13.18
CA SER A 108 -4.13 1.17 14.01
C SER A 108 -3.86 -0.31 13.73
N VAL A 109 -4.90 -1.13 13.51
CA VAL A 109 -4.73 -2.55 13.14
C VAL A 109 -4.08 -2.67 11.78
N ILE A 110 -4.51 -1.89 10.78
CA ILE A 110 -3.91 -1.88 9.44
C ILE A 110 -2.45 -1.45 9.51
N ASP A 111 -2.12 -0.41 10.26
CA ASP A 111 -0.75 0.06 10.43
C ASP A 111 0.12 -1.00 11.13
N MET A 112 -0.40 -1.64 12.18
CA MET A 112 0.32 -2.70 12.90
C MET A 112 0.55 -3.94 12.02
N ILE A 113 -0.42 -4.35 11.21
CA ILE A 113 -0.26 -5.42 10.22
C ILE A 113 0.76 -5.01 9.15
N SER A 114 0.66 -3.79 8.62
CA SER A 114 1.59 -3.27 7.61
C SER A 114 3.02 -3.21 8.14
N ALA A 115 3.20 -2.81 9.40
CA ALA A 115 4.50 -2.80 10.08
C ALA A 115 5.05 -4.21 10.30
N ARG A 116 4.20 -5.17 10.70
CA ARG A 116 4.58 -6.59 10.85
C ARG A 116 5.04 -7.19 9.53
N ILE A 117 4.32 -6.93 8.43
CA ILE A 117 4.69 -7.42 7.10
C ILE A 117 6.02 -6.79 6.67
N ARG A 118 6.19 -5.47 6.83
CA ARG A 118 7.48 -4.80 6.55
C ARG A 118 8.64 -5.45 7.29
N LYS A 119 8.45 -5.78 8.57
CA LYS A 119 9.49 -6.36 9.44
C LYS A 119 9.79 -7.84 9.13
N PHE A 120 8.89 -8.53 8.43
CA PHE A 120 9.13 -9.89 7.97
C PHE A 120 9.80 -9.93 6.59
N THR A 121 9.53 -8.92 5.75
CA THR A 121 10.07 -8.82 4.39
C THR A 121 11.43 -8.10 4.31
N LEU A 122 11.79 -7.28 5.31
CA LEU A 122 13.10 -6.62 5.48
C LEU A 122 13.98 -7.39 6.47
#